data_AF-L8X469-F1
#
_entry.id   AF-L8X469-F1
#
_cell.length_a   1.000
_cell.length_b   1.000
_cell.length_c   1.000
_cell.angle_alpha   90.00
_cell.angle_beta   90.00
_cell.angle_gamma   90.00
#
_symmetry.space_group_name_H-M   'P 1'
#
loop_
_entity.id
_entity.type
_entity.pdbx_description
1 polymer ?
#
loop_
_entity_poly.entity_id
_entity_poly.type
_entity_poly.pdbx_seq_one_letter_code
_entity_poly.pdbx_strand_id
1 'polypeptide(L)'
;MDGGDSANSSGPWRFAQCFGDKGEVEDITEGQYPSSLGFDNTGDYLATGDKGGRVVLFERNNQKRGCEYKFYTEFQSHEPEFDYLKSLEIEEKINRIKWCKRQNAAHFLLSTNDKTIKLWKVHEKTIKQVSESNLHNGQRATPPPTTAAGLKLPRMTMGDAVVAAIPRKVYANAHAYHINSISINSDGETYISADDLSSRRSSRRPNSIQSTAIPSCTRVPREQSSSPICATKHYAMDMQKFEEEEDPSNRSFFSEIISSISDVKFSRDGRYILSRDYLSLKIWDMNMDRRPVKTINIHDHLRGKLCDLYENDCIFDKFECSFSGDGSQVMTGSYHNYFRIYDVDGNNDVLLQADKSAFRANRIGGARTPVRGPGRQGMNVETIDFNKKILHGSWHPRENTIAIAATNNLFLYSAA
;
A
#
# COMPACT_ATOMS: atom_id res chain seq x y z
N MET A 1 42.22 -20.84 13.57
CA MET A 1 40.76 -21.07 13.53
C MET A 1 40.13 -19.73 13.88
N ASP A 2 40.07 -18.83 12.91
CA ASP A 2 39.38 -17.54 13.07
C ASP A 2 37.92 -17.76 12.68
N GLY A 3 37.04 -17.68 13.67
CA GLY A 3 35.61 -17.61 13.46
C GLY A 3 35.26 -16.23 12.93
N GLY A 4 34.87 -16.16 11.66
CA GLY A 4 34.29 -14.96 11.08
C GLY A 4 32.92 -14.70 11.70
N ASP A 5 32.84 -13.69 12.56
CA ASP A 5 31.59 -13.00 12.86
C ASP A 5 31.05 -12.44 11.54
N SER A 6 29.99 -13.06 11.01
CA SER A 6 29.17 -12.49 9.95
C SER A 6 28.51 -11.22 10.50
N ALA A 7 29.14 -10.09 10.24
CA ALA A 7 28.67 -8.76 10.61
C ALA A 7 27.23 -8.55 10.10
N ASN A 8 26.30 -8.35 11.04
CA ASN A 8 24.92 -7.98 10.75
C ASN A 8 24.93 -6.60 10.04
N SER A 9 24.78 -6.60 8.71
CA SER A 9 25.10 -5.46 7.84
C SER A 9 23.90 -4.53 7.60
N SER A 10 23.30 -4.03 8.68
CA SER A 10 22.39 -2.88 8.58
C SER A 10 22.76 -1.86 9.66
N GLY A 11 23.23 -0.68 9.24
CA GLY A 11 23.48 0.45 10.12
C GLY A 11 22.20 0.90 10.85
N PRO A 12 22.32 1.82 11.81
CA PRO A 12 21.16 2.25 12.60
C PRO A 12 20.14 2.98 11.71
N TRP A 13 18.86 2.69 11.91
CA TRP A 13 17.75 3.35 11.24
C TRP A 13 17.74 4.85 11.50
N ARG A 14 17.54 5.63 10.44
CA ARG A 14 17.50 7.09 10.50
C ARG A 14 16.29 7.63 9.75
N PHE A 15 15.74 8.72 10.27
CA PHE A 15 14.73 9.48 9.55
C PHE A 15 15.35 10.10 8.30
N ALA A 16 14.73 9.85 7.14
CA ALA A 16 15.19 10.33 5.85
C ALA A 16 14.37 11.55 5.38
N GLN A 17 13.05 11.41 5.33
CA GLN A 17 12.16 12.42 4.75
C GLN A 17 10.74 12.27 5.30
N CYS A 18 9.94 13.34 5.24
CA CYS A 18 8.51 13.28 5.44
C CYS A 18 7.76 14.11 4.41
N PHE A 19 6.59 13.66 4.01
CA PHE A 19 5.58 14.42 3.27
C PHE A 19 4.32 14.58 4.11
N GLY A 20 3.59 15.67 3.90
CA GLY A 20 2.37 16.01 4.66
C GLY A 20 2.48 17.36 5.36
N ASP A 21 1.41 17.72 6.07
CA ASP A 21 1.28 19.07 6.62
C ASP A 21 2.10 19.27 7.90
N LYS A 22 2.79 20.41 7.94
CA LYS A 22 3.59 20.87 9.08
C LYS A 22 2.73 21.53 10.17
N GLY A 23 1.48 21.91 9.85
CA GLY A 23 0.51 22.50 10.78
C GLY A 23 0.16 21.60 11.98
N GLU A 24 -0.45 22.17 13.02
CA GLU A 24 -0.96 21.40 14.16
C GLU A 24 -2.11 20.48 13.71
N VAL A 25 -2.39 19.42 14.49
CA VAL A 25 -3.28 18.32 14.08
C VAL A 25 -4.73 18.78 13.83
N GLU A 26 -5.10 19.99 14.28
CA GLU A 26 -6.48 20.49 14.32
C GLU A 26 -7.03 20.99 12.98
N ASP A 27 -6.20 21.34 11.98
CA ASP A 27 -6.65 21.83 10.66
C ASP A 27 -6.72 20.73 9.57
N ILE A 28 -6.51 19.47 9.94
CA ILE A 28 -6.38 18.37 8.97
C ILE A 28 -7.76 17.83 8.60
N THR A 29 -8.09 17.88 7.30
CA THR A 29 -9.28 17.21 6.78
C THR A 29 -9.07 15.70 6.69
N GLU A 30 -10.05 14.92 7.15
CA GLU A 30 -9.91 13.45 7.19
C GLU A 30 -9.63 12.81 5.82
N GLY A 31 -10.04 13.46 4.73
CA GLY A 31 -9.78 13.00 3.38
C GLY A 31 -8.29 12.91 3.03
N GLN A 32 -7.40 13.59 3.77
CA GLN A 32 -5.95 13.58 3.51
C GLN A 32 -5.21 12.43 4.21
N TYR A 33 -5.87 11.64 5.05
CA TYR A 33 -5.22 10.52 5.72
C TYR A 33 -4.79 9.45 4.72
N PRO A 34 -3.49 9.09 4.63
CA PRO A 34 -3.05 8.01 3.77
C PRO A 34 -3.65 6.68 4.26
N SER A 35 -4.37 6.00 3.37
CA SER A 35 -5.08 4.73 3.61
C SER A 35 -4.45 3.54 2.90
N SER A 36 -3.51 3.79 1.99
CA SER A 36 -2.73 2.73 1.34
C SER A 36 -1.42 3.28 0.84
N LEU A 37 -0.39 2.45 0.79
CA LEU A 37 0.91 2.82 0.26
C LEU A 37 1.63 1.59 -0.31
N GLY A 38 2.52 1.82 -1.27
CA GLY A 38 3.30 0.75 -1.86
C GLY A 38 4.38 1.25 -2.81
N PHE A 39 5.56 0.67 -2.67
CA PHE A 39 6.64 0.81 -3.65
C PHE A 39 6.33 0.02 -4.93
N ASP A 40 6.83 0.52 -6.05
CA ASP A 40 6.87 -0.26 -7.29
C ASP A 40 7.93 -1.37 -7.19
N ASN A 41 7.96 -2.29 -8.15
CA ASN A 41 8.88 -3.43 -8.13
C ASN A 41 10.36 -3.02 -8.18
N THR A 42 10.67 -1.82 -8.68
CA THR A 42 12.05 -1.33 -8.75
C THR A 42 12.47 -0.61 -7.47
N GLY A 43 11.51 0.03 -6.80
CA GLY A 43 11.69 0.92 -5.68
C GLY A 43 11.88 2.39 -6.09
N ASP A 44 11.95 2.69 -7.38
CA ASP A 44 12.13 4.06 -7.89
C ASP A 44 10.86 4.91 -7.76
N TYR A 45 9.69 4.28 -7.59
CA TYR A 45 8.42 4.98 -7.41
C TYR A 45 7.67 4.49 -6.17
N LEU A 46 7.03 5.43 -5.49
CA LEU A 46 6.18 5.19 -4.33
C LEU A 46 4.80 5.76 -4.60
N ALA A 47 3.75 4.96 -4.40
CA ALA A 47 2.37 5.41 -4.47
C ALA A 47 1.77 5.48 -3.07
N THR A 48 0.94 6.50 -2.84
CA THR A 48 0.05 6.59 -1.68
C THR A 48 -1.36 6.87 -2.13
N GLY A 49 -2.32 6.19 -1.51
CA GLY A 49 -3.75 6.47 -1.62
C GLY A 49 -4.26 7.07 -0.32
N ASP A 50 -5.22 7.98 -0.41
CA ASP A 50 -5.84 8.59 0.76
C ASP A 50 -7.32 8.21 0.93
N LYS A 51 -7.88 8.61 2.08
CA LYS A 51 -9.30 8.44 2.39
C LYS A 51 -10.21 9.23 1.45
N GLY A 52 -9.72 10.31 0.86
CA GLY A 52 -10.40 11.14 -0.15
C GLY A 52 -10.28 10.63 -1.59
N GLY A 53 -9.86 9.38 -1.82
CA GLY A 53 -9.86 8.75 -3.14
C GLY A 53 -8.78 9.23 -4.11
N ARG A 54 -7.81 10.03 -3.66
CA ARG A 54 -6.67 10.49 -4.45
C ARG A 54 -5.54 9.49 -4.40
N VAL A 55 -4.78 9.45 -5.49
CA VAL A 55 -3.52 8.71 -5.58
C VAL A 55 -2.40 9.70 -5.88
N VAL A 56 -1.40 9.72 -5.00
CA VAL A 56 -0.20 10.54 -5.12
C VAL A 56 0.99 9.64 -5.41
N LEU A 57 1.75 9.99 -6.44
CA LEU A 57 2.96 9.29 -6.85
C LEU A 57 4.18 10.14 -6.52
N PHE A 58 5.21 9.47 -6.02
CA PHE A 58 6.52 10.03 -5.76
C PHE A 58 7.57 9.28 -6.57
N GLU A 59 8.54 10.02 -7.09
CA GLU A 59 9.68 9.50 -7.84
C GLU A 59 10.95 9.68 -7.02
N ARG A 60 11.81 8.67 -7.02
CA ARG A 60 13.11 8.71 -6.36
C ARG A 60 14.01 9.78 -6.99
N ASN A 61 14.65 10.58 -6.14
CA ASN A 61 15.63 11.56 -6.57
C ASN A 61 17.03 10.96 -6.64
N ASN A 62 17.45 10.57 -7.85
CA ASN A 62 18.77 9.98 -8.10
C ASN A 62 19.95 10.96 -7.94
N GLN A 63 19.70 12.26 -7.77
CA GLN A 63 20.77 13.26 -7.65
C GLN A 63 21.39 13.33 -6.24
N LYS A 64 20.69 12.81 -5.22
CA LYS A 64 21.16 12.83 -3.83
C LYS A 64 21.67 11.45 -3.43
N ARG A 65 22.73 11.39 -2.62
CA ARG A 65 23.35 10.16 -2.11
C ARG A 65 22.48 9.38 -1.09
N GLY A 66 21.16 9.53 -1.11
CA GLY A 66 20.24 8.86 -0.19
C GLY A 66 18.86 8.66 -0.82
N CYS A 67 18.05 7.79 -0.21
CA CYS A 67 16.73 7.41 -0.71
C CYS A 67 15.70 8.50 -0.39
N GLU A 68 15.78 9.59 -1.13
CA GLU A 68 14.82 10.69 -1.08
C GLU A 68 13.88 10.59 -2.28
N TYR A 69 12.63 10.96 -2.05
CA TYR A 69 11.59 10.99 -3.08
C TYR A 69 11.16 12.44 -3.32
N LYS A 70 10.69 12.73 -4.52
CA LYS A 70 10.06 13.99 -4.91
C LYS A 70 8.66 13.70 -5.40
N PHE A 71 7.77 14.69 -5.27
CA PHE A 71 6.45 14.63 -5.88
C PHE A 71 6.58 14.41 -7.39
N TYR A 72 5.83 13.45 -7.92
CA TYR A 72 5.81 13.13 -9.35
C TYR A 72 4.49 13.57 -9.99
N THR A 73 3.37 13.08 -9.48
CA THR A 73 2.02 13.49 -9.92
C THR A 73 0.97 13.10 -8.89
N GLU A 74 -0.19 13.72 -8.95
CA GLU A 74 -1.40 13.30 -8.25
C GLU A 74 -2.58 13.20 -9.21
N PHE A 75 -3.57 12.38 -8.87
CA PHE A 75 -4.84 12.30 -9.59
C PHE A 75 -5.96 11.75 -8.70
N GLN A 76 -7.20 12.15 -8.99
CA GLN A 76 -8.39 11.58 -8.35
C GLN A 76 -8.65 10.19 -8.93
N SER A 77 -8.62 9.15 -8.08
CA SER A 77 -8.86 7.77 -8.52
C SER A 77 -10.31 7.36 -8.35
N HIS A 78 -10.90 7.60 -7.18
CA HIS A 78 -12.29 7.27 -6.88
C HIS A 78 -12.99 8.52 -6.37
N GLU A 79 -14.28 8.63 -6.65
CA GLU A 79 -15.15 9.68 -6.12
C GLU A 79 -16.25 8.98 -5.31
N PRO A 80 -16.97 9.70 -4.43
CA PRO A 80 -18.03 9.10 -3.64
C PRO A 80 -19.15 8.68 -4.58
N GLU A 81 -19.57 7.42 -4.47
CA GLU A 81 -20.65 6.86 -5.28
C GLU A 81 -21.79 6.39 -4.36
N PHE A 82 -23.01 6.36 -4.87
CA PHE A 82 -24.16 5.87 -4.10
C PHE A 82 -24.93 4.81 -4.90
N ASP A 83 -25.05 3.60 -4.33
CA ASP A 83 -25.89 2.55 -4.89
C ASP A 83 -27.33 2.75 -4.41
N TYR A 84 -28.18 3.33 -5.25
CA TYR A 84 -29.59 3.59 -4.93
C TYR A 84 -30.43 2.33 -4.74
N LEU A 85 -30.03 1.19 -5.33
CA LEU A 85 -30.81 -0.05 -5.21
C LEU A 85 -30.55 -0.73 -3.88
N LYS A 86 -29.32 -0.63 -3.37
CA LYS A 86 -28.92 -1.18 -2.07
C LYS A 86 -28.97 -0.13 -0.96
N SER A 87 -29.23 1.13 -1.29
CA SER A 87 -29.10 2.28 -0.38
C SER A 87 -27.76 2.28 0.35
N LEU A 88 -26.69 2.02 -0.41
CA LEU A 88 -25.34 1.88 0.12
C LEU A 88 -24.45 3.00 -0.41
N GLU A 89 -23.88 3.78 0.50
CA GLU A 89 -22.82 4.74 0.17
C GLU A 89 -21.52 3.97 -0.08
N ILE A 90 -20.86 4.30 -1.18
CA ILE A 90 -19.57 3.74 -1.57
C ILE A 90 -18.54 4.85 -1.34
N GLU A 91 -17.70 4.65 -0.32
CA GLU A 91 -16.62 5.57 -0.02
C GLU A 91 -15.61 5.66 -1.18
N GLU A 92 -15.06 6.86 -1.34
CA GLU A 92 -13.97 7.12 -2.27
C GLU A 92 -12.62 6.59 -1.79
N LYS A 93 -12.52 6.24 -0.49
CA LYS A 93 -11.30 5.76 0.17
C LYS A 93 -10.57 4.68 -0.63
N ILE A 94 -9.27 4.88 -0.78
CA ILE A 94 -8.41 3.88 -1.42
C ILE A 94 -8.04 2.79 -0.41
N ASN A 95 -8.55 1.57 -0.57
CA ASN A 95 -8.24 0.45 0.31
C ASN A 95 -6.87 -0.15 0.04
N ARG A 96 -6.51 -0.32 -1.24
CA ARG A 96 -5.22 -0.90 -1.66
C ARG A 96 -4.73 -0.32 -2.98
N ILE A 97 -3.41 -0.18 -3.09
CA ILE A 97 -2.70 0.12 -4.34
C ILE A 97 -1.71 -1.00 -4.64
N LYS A 98 -1.67 -1.45 -5.91
CA LYS A 98 -0.68 -2.41 -6.39
C LYS A 98 -0.12 -2.01 -7.75
N TRP A 99 1.19 -1.93 -7.86
CA TRP A 99 1.90 -1.67 -9.10
C TRP A 99 1.89 -2.88 -10.02
N CYS A 100 1.45 -2.72 -11.27
CA CYS A 100 1.68 -3.72 -12.33
C CYS A 100 3.14 -3.60 -12.80
N LYS A 101 3.73 -4.74 -13.18
CA LYS A 101 5.08 -4.79 -13.73
C LYS A 101 5.17 -3.88 -14.98
N ARG A 102 6.14 -2.97 -14.98
CA ARG A 102 6.36 -2.03 -16.07
C ARG A 102 6.75 -2.76 -17.35
N GLN A 103 6.01 -2.50 -18.45
CA GLN A 103 6.28 -3.07 -19.77
C GLN A 103 6.88 -2.07 -20.76
N ASN A 104 6.64 -0.78 -20.53
CA ASN A 104 7.10 0.31 -21.39
C ASN A 104 7.37 1.55 -20.53
N ALA A 105 7.56 2.71 -21.16
CA ALA A 105 7.78 3.95 -20.42
C ALA A 105 6.60 4.37 -19.52
N ALA A 106 5.40 3.82 -19.72
CA ALA A 106 4.25 4.08 -18.86
C ALA A 106 4.25 3.20 -17.61
N HIS A 107 3.78 3.80 -16.53
CA HIS A 107 3.50 3.14 -15.27
C HIS A 107 2.07 2.63 -15.25
N PHE A 108 1.87 1.46 -14.63
CA PHE A 108 0.56 0.86 -14.46
C PHE A 108 0.34 0.50 -13.00
N LEU A 109 -0.80 0.88 -12.45
CA LEU A 109 -1.18 0.56 -11.08
C LEU A 109 -2.66 0.27 -10.98
N LEU A 110 -3.01 -0.66 -10.10
CA LEU A 110 -4.37 -0.94 -9.66
C LEU A 110 -4.63 -0.18 -8.38
N SER A 111 -5.74 0.55 -8.34
CA SER A 111 -6.31 1.10 -7.12
C SER A 111 -7.69 0.49 -6.89
N THR A 112 -8.08 0.31 -5.64
CA THR A 112 -9.39 -0.23 -5.28
C THR A 112 -10.01 0.60 -4.16
N ASN A 113 -11.32 0.79 -4.25
CA ASN A 113 -12.17 1.11 -3.11
C ASN A 113 -12.96 -0.14 -2.71
N ASP A 114 -14.09 0.04 -2.02
CA ASP A 114 -14.91 -1.06 -1.52
C ASP A 114 -15.59 -1.92 -2.58
N LYS A 115 -15.84 -1.38 -3.79
CA LYS A 115 -16.67 -2.05 -4.81
C LYS A 115 -16.04 -2.10 -6.19
N THR A 116 -15.07 -1.23 -6.45
CA THR A 116 -14.49 -1.05 -7.77
C THR A 116 -12.98 -1.10 -7.71
N ILE A 117 -12.40 -1.68 -8.78
CA ILE A 117 -10.96 -1.71 -9.00
C ILE A 117 -10.70 -0.96 -10.31
N LYS A 118 -9.78 0.00 -10.30
CA LYS A 118 -9.41 0.79 -11.47
C LYS A 118 -7.96 0.52 -11.85
N LEU A 119 -7.74 0.23 -13.13
CA LEU A 119 -6.41 0.16 -13.72
C LEU A 119 -6.03 1.52 -14.31
N TRP A 120 -5.00 2.12 -13.74
CA TRP A 120 -4.47 3.40 -14.16
C TRP A 120 -3.22 3.23 -15.03
N LYS A 121 -3.12 4.06 -16.06
CA LYS A 121 -1.88 4.27 -16.82
C LYS A 121 -1.39 5.67 -16.55
N VAL A 122 -0.20 5.78 -15.98
CA VAL A 122 0.47 7.05 -15.74
C VAL A 122 1.65 7.14 -16.70
N HIS A 123 1.67 8.16 -17.54
CA HIS A 123 2.76 8.35 -18.48
C HIS A 123 2.99 9.81 -18.81
N GLU A 124 4.22 10.13 -19.19
CA GLU A 124 4.55 11.43 -19.72
C GLU A 124 3.94 11.57 -21.12
N LYS A 125 3.25 12.69 -21.34
CA LYS A 125 2.60 13.03 -22.60
C LYS A 125 3.11 14.41 -23.02
N THR A 126 3.84 14.45 -24.12
CA THR A 126 4.18 15.71 -24.80
C THR A 126 2.89 16.33 -25.34
N ILE A 127 2.55 17.53 -24.89
CA ILE A 127 1.40 18.25 -25.44
C ILE A 127 1.77 18.65 -26.86
N LYS A 128 0.96 18.22 -27.83
CA LYS A 128 1.15 18.63 -29.22
C LYS A 128 0.18 19.76 -29.52
N GLN A 129 0.71 20.91 -29.89
CA GLN A 129 -0.06 22.08 -30.27
C GLN A 129 0.01 22.27 -31.78
N VAL A 130 -1.10 22.70 -32.38
CA VAL A 130 -1.11 23.06 -33.80
C VAL A 130 -0.47 24.44 -33.93
N SER A 131 0.70 24.49 -34.55
CA SER A 131 1.46 25.73 -34.74
C SER A 131 0.97 26.52 -35.94
N GLU A 132 0.57 25.82 -37.00
CA GLU A 132 0.13 26.41 -38.26
C GLU A 132 -1.09 25.66 -38.78
N SER A 133 -2.11 26.40 -39.19
CA SER A 133 -3.28 25.90 -39.92
C SER A 133 -3.75 26.96 -40.92
N ASN A 134 -4.62 26.57 -41.86
CA ASN A 134 -5.15 27.49 -42.88
C ASN A 134 -5.90 28.70 -42.32
N LEU A 135 -6.37 28.60 -41.08
CA LEU A 135 -7.17 29.62 -40.40
C LEU A 135 -6.42 30.28 -39.24
N HIS A 136 -5.22 29.79 -38.90
CA HIS A 136 -4.50 30.24 -37.72
C HIS A 136 -3.00 30.01 -37.85
N ASN A 137 -2.20 31.07 -37.80
CA ASN A 137 -0.73 31.01 -37.90
C ASN A 137 -0.05 31.18 -36.53
N GLY A 138 -0.54 30.48 -35.51
CA GLY A 138 0.01 30.47 -34.14
C GLY A 138 -0.25 31.70 -33.26
N GLN A 139 -0.56 32.88 -33.84
CA GLN A 139 -0.88 34.11 -33.08
C GLN A 139 -2.07 34.92 -33.63
N ARG A 140 -2.48 34.70 -34.89
CA ARG A 140 -3.59 35.43 -35.54
C ARG A 140 -4.39 34.53 -36.46
N ALA A 141 -5.69 34.82 -36.54
CA ALA A 141 -6.57 34.22 -37.53
C ALA A 141 -6.18 34.68 -38.94
N THR A 142 -6.09 33.74 -39.88
CA THR A 142 -5.80 34.00 -41.29
C THR A 142 -7.07 33.83 -42.13
N PRO A 143 -7.28 34.64 -43.19
CA PRO A 143 -8.42 34.47 -44.07
C PRO A 143 -8.39 33.08 -44.75
N PRO A 144 -9.55 32.47 -44.98
CA PRO A 144 -9.62 31.14 -45.58
C PRO A 144 -8.99 31.13 -46.98
N PRO A 145 -8.21 30.09 -47.34
CA PRO A 145 -7.59 30.00 -48.64
C PRO A 145 -8.66 29.85 -49.74
N THR A 146 -8.58 30.70 -50.76
CA THR A 146 -9.53 30.74 -51.89
C THR A 146 -9.09 29.89 -53.09
N THR A 147 -7.88 29.34 -53.06
CA THR A 147 -7.31 28.52 -54.14
C THR A 147 -6.75 27.21 -53.58
N ALA A 148 -6.80 26.14 -54.40
CA ALA A 148 -6.30 24.81 -54.01
C ALA A 148 -4.80 24.81 -53.65
N ALA A 149 -4.00 25.68 -54.28
CA ALA A 149 -2.58 25.85 -53.99
C ALA A 149 -2.28 26.54 -52.65
N GLY A 150 -3.27 27.22 -52.05
CA GLY A 150 -3.15 27.92 -50.77
C GLY A 150 -3.45 27.03 -49.55
N LEU A 151 -3.87 25.78 -49.75
CA LEU A 151 -4.14 24.84 -48.66
C LEU A 151 -2.84 24.31 -48.07
N LYS A 152 -2.64 24.55 -46.78
CA LYS A 152 -1.56 24.00 -45.96
C LYS A 152 -2.09 22.89 -45.06
N LEU A 153 -1.27 21.88 -44.84
CA LEU A 153 -1.53 20.87 -43.82
C LEU A 153 -1.17 21.42 -42.42
N PRO A 154 -1.95 21.10 -41.38
CA PRO A 154 -1.65 21.52 -40.04
C PRO A 154 -0.27 21.01 -39.59
N ARG A 155 0.60 21.91 -39.12
CA ARG A 155 1.88 21.54 -38.51
C ARG A 155 1.73 21.45 -37.00
N MET A 156 2.26 20.39 -36.42
CA MET A 156 2.28 20.17 -34.98
C MET A 156 3.65 20.56 -34.43
N THR A 157 3.67 21.39 -33.41
CA THR A 157 4.84 21.59 -32.56
C THR A 157 4.67 20.78 -31.28
N MET A 158 5.76 20.16 -30.83
CA MET A 158 5.81 19.51 -29.52
C MET A 158 6.06 20.60 -28.48
N GLY A 159 5.11 20.79 -27.56
CA GLY A 159 5.26 21.62 -26.38
C GLY A 159 5.77 20.82 -25.18
N ASP A 160 5.60 21.39 -23.99
CA ASP A 160 6.08 20.80 -22.75
C ASP A 160 5.43 19.44 -22.46
N ALA A 161 6.22 18.59 -21.81
CA ALA A 161 5.80 17.28 -21.39
C ALA A 161 5.07 17.36 -20.04
N VAL A 162 3.87 16.78 -19.99
CA VAL A 162 3.05 16.73 -18.77
C VAL A 162 2.77 15.27 -18.43
N VAL A 163 2.82 14.93 -17.14
CA VAL A 163 2.44 13.60 -16.66
C VAL A 163 0.92 13.49 -16.68
N ALA A 164 0.40 12.51 -17.41
CA ALA A 164 -1.02 12.23 -17.49
C ALA A 164 -1.33 10.89 -16.84
N ALA A 165 -2.34 10.87 -15.97
CA ALA A 165 -2.92 9.66 -15.40
C ALA A 165 -4.28 9.39 -16.05
N ILE A 166 -4.44 8.23 -16.68
CA ILE A 166 -5.65 7.87 -17.43
C ILE A 166 -6.19 6.53 -16.92
N PRO A 167 -7.47 6.45 -16.53
CA PRO A 167 -8.08 5.18 -16.19
C PRO A 167 -8.26 4.38 -17.48
N ARG A 168 -7.59 3.23 -17.58
CA ARG A 168 -7.68 2.34 -18.75
C ARG A 168 -8.85 1.39 -18.65
N LYS A 169 -9.15 0.92 -17.44
CA LYS A 169 -10.18 -0.08 -17.21
C LYS A 169 -10.75 0.09 -15.81
N VAL A 170 -12.06 -0.05 -15.71
CA VAL A 170 -12.81 -0.06 -14.46
C VAL A 170 -13.45 -1.43 -14.34
N TYR A 171 -13.17 -2.10 -13.23
CA TYR A 171 -13.73 -3.41 -12.89
C TYR A 171 -14.68 -3.21 -11.71
N ALA A 172 -15.97 -3.25 -12.00
CA ALA A 172 -17.04 -3.04 -11.03
C ALA A 172 -17.96 -4.27 -10.98
N ASN A 173 -18.81 -4.34 -9.96
CA ASN A 173 -19.87 -5.35 -9.80
C ASN A 173 -19.39 -6.82 -9.73
N ALA A 174 -18.11 -7.04 -9.45
CA ALA A 174 -17.56 -8.39 -9.25
C ALA A 174 -17.71 -8.87 -7.79
N HIS A 175 -17.82 -7.94 -6.83
CA HIS A 175 -17.82 -8.21 -5.40
C HIS A 175 -19.16 -7.84 -4.77
N ALA A 176 -19.69 -8.75 -3.95
CA ALA A 176 -20.89 -8.48 -3.17
C ALA A 176 -20.56 -7.65 -1.92
N TYR A 177 -19.38 -7.90 -1.33
CA TYR A 177 -18.92 -7.29 -0.08
C TYR A 177 -17.79 -6.28 -0.31
N HIS A 178 -17.18 -5.76 0.76
CA HIS A 178 -16.11 -4.75 0.66
C HIS A 178 -14.80 -5.41 0.23
N ILE A 179 -14.19 -4.88 -0.83
CA ILE A 179 -12.88 -5.35 -1.31
C ILE A 179 -11.81 -4.90 -0.33
N ASN A 180 -11.13 -5.88 0.28
CA ASN A 180 -10.09 -5.62 1.28
C ASN A 180 -8.68 -5.88 0.77
N SER A 181 -8.52 -6.70 -0.27
CA SER A 181 -7.21 -7.05 -0.81
C SER A 181 -7.22 -7.21 -2.32
N ILE A 182 -6.10 -6.81 -2.93
CA ILE A 182 -5.79 -7.06 -4.33
C ILE A 182 -4.34 -7.53 -4.43
N SER A 183 -4.08 -8.48 -5.31
CA SER A 183 -2.75 -9.01 -5.58
C SER A 183 -2.59 -9.32 -7.06
N ILE A 184 -1.45 -8.95 -7.64
CA ILE A 184 -1.15 -9.20 -9.05
C ILE A 184 -0.44 -10.55 -9.16
N ASN A 185 -0.86 -11.36 -10.12
CA ASN A 185 -0.24 -12.65 -10.36
C ASN A 185 1.15 -12.49 -11.02
N SER A 186 1.99 -13.50 -10.84
CA SER A 186 3.34 -13.57 -11.39
C SER A 186 3.39 -13.52 -12.93
N ASP A 187 2.30 -13.91 -13.60
CA ASP A 187 2.15 -13.82 -15.05
C ASP A 187 2.14 -12.37 -15.57
N GLY A 188 1.88 -11.38 -14.69
CA GLY A 188 1.74 -9.98 -15.06
C GLY A 188 0.52 -9.67 -15.94
N GLU A 189 -0.38 -10.64 -16.08
CA GLU A 189 -1.61 -10.54 -16.86
C GLU A 189 -2.81 -10.57 -15.93
N THR A 190 -2.86 -11.49 -14.99
CA THR A 190 -4.01 -11.66 -14.09
C THR A 190 -3.75 -11.02 -12.74
N TYR A 191 -4.83 -10.70 -12.04
CA TYR A 191 -4.80 -10.30 -10.64
C TYR A 191 -5.96 -10.95 -9.91
N ILE A 192 -5.84 -11.03 -8.60
CA ILE A 192 -6.83 -11.57 -7.67
C ILE A 192 -7.31 -10.42 -6.79
N SER A 193 -8.61 -10.37 -6.56
CA SER A 193 -9.25 -9.51 -5.57
C SER A 193 -10.06 -10.34 -4.57
N ALA A 194 -10.13 -9.86 -3.32
CA ALA A 194 -10.78 -10.54 -2.21
C ALA A 194 -11.70 -9.59 -1.43
N ASP A 195 -12.87 -10.10 -1.01
CA ASP A 195 -13.87 -9.40 -0.20
C ASP A 195 -14.24 -10.16 1.09
N ASP A 196 -14.92 -9.47 2.02
CA ASP A 196 -15.36 -10.03 3.30
C ASP A 196 -16.60 -10.91 3.13
N LEU A 197 -16.46 -12.24 3.16
CA LEU A 197 -17.62 -13.12 3.22
C LEU A 197 -18.19 -13.15 4.66
N SER A 198 -19.48 -12.87 4.84
CA SER A 198 -20.11 -13.09 6.14
C SER A 198 -20.30 -14.59 6.40
N SER A 199 -19.77 -15.07 7.51
CA SER A 199 -19.76 -16.47 7.96
C SER A 199 -21.16 -17.06 8.29
N ARG A 200 -22.26 -16.48 7.81
CA ARG A 200 -23.60 -16.74 8.40
C ARG A 200 -24.49 -17.75 7.68
N ARG A 201 -24.00 -18.60 6.77
CA ARG A 201 -24.87 -19.67 6.21
C ARG A 201 -24.16 -20.89 5.61
N SER A 202 -23.45 -21.64 6.45
CA SER A 202 -23.36 -23.10 6.35
C SER A 202 -22.77 -23.63 7.64
N SER A 203 -23.24 -24.75 8.18
CA SER A 203 -22.78 -25.30 9.48
C SER A 203 -21.34 -25.87 9.44
N ARG A 204 -20.48 -25.35 8.56
CA ARG A 204 -19.05 -25.62 8.47
C ARG A 204 -18.35 -24.40 7.87
N ARG A 205 -17.47 -23.79 8.68
CA ARG A 205 -16.29 -22.97 8.29
C ARG A 205 -16.53 -21.44 8.11
N PRO A 206 -15.88 -20.58 8.94
CA PRO A 206 -16.07 -19.13 8.87
C PRO A 206 -15.08 -18.34 7.98
N ASN A 207 -13.99 -18.93 7.45
CA ASN A 207 -12.91 -18.16 6.82
C ASN A 207 -12.62 -18.54 5.35
N SER A 208 -13.55 -18.30 4.43
CA SER A 208 -13.29 -18.48 2.99
C SER A 208 -13.06 -17.13 2.30
N ILE A 209 -11.84 -16.91 1.81
CA ILE A 209 -11.52 -15.75 0.95
C ILE A 209 -11.99 -16.07 -0.47
N GLN A 210 -13.00 -15.34 -0.95
CA GLN A 210 -13.45 -15.46 -2.35
C GLN A 210 -12.50 -14.66 -3.23
N SER A 211 -11.68 -15.36 -4.00
CA SER A 211 -10.73 -14.74 -4.93
C SER A 211 -11.28 -14.77 -6.34
N THR A 212 -11.47 -13.58 -6.92
CA THR A 212 -11.86 -13.42 -8.31
C THR A 212 -10.63 -13.14 -9.16
N ALA A 213 -10.27 -14.07 -10.05
CA ALA A 213 -9.23 -13.81 -11.04
C ALA A 213 -9.83 -13.07 -12.25
N ILE A 214 -9.32 -11.87 -12.54
CA ILE A 214 -9.83 -11.02 -13.62
C ILE A 214 -8.79 -10.91 -14.75
N PRO A 215 -9.20 -11.01 -16.04
CA PRO A 215 -8.25 -11.06 -17.15
C PRO A 215 -7.57 -9.72 -17.48
N SER A 216 -6.26 -9.84 -17.74
CA SER A 216 -5.26 -8.94 -18.36
C SER A 216 -5.22 -7.46 -17.92
N CYS A 217 -4.20 -7.10 -17.13
CA CYS A 217 -3.73 -5.71 -16.88
C CYS A 217 -3.14 -5.06 -18.17
N THR A 218 -2.86 -5.84 -19.23
CA THR A 218 -1.85 -5.46 -20.24
C THR A 218 -2.28 -5.59 -21.72
N ARG A 219 -3.25 -6.45 -22.08
CA ARG A 219 -3.73 -6.54 -23.48
C ARG A 219 -4.70 -5.41 -23.83
N VAL A 220 -4.33 -4.61 -24.83
CA VAL A 220 -5.26 -3.76 -25.59
C VAL A 220 -6.22 -4.71 -26.34
N PRO A 221 -7.54 -4.72 -26.06
CA PRO A 221 -8.46 -5.47 -26.91
C PRO A 221 -8.52 -4.79 -28.27
N ARG A 222 -8.39 -5.55 -29.36
CA ARG A 222 -8.82 -5.08 -30.68
C ARG A 222 -10.30 -4.71 -30.58
N GLU A 223 -10.66 -3.54 -31.09
CA GLU A 223 -12.05 -3.14 -31.24
C GLU A 223 -12.79 -4.22 -32.05
N GLN A 224 -13.85 -4.76 -31.45
CA GLN A 224 -14.87 -5.71 -31.96
C GLN A 224 -14.98 -6.97 -31.10
N SER A 225 -15.60 -6.81 -29.93
CA SER A 225 -16.59 -7.78 -29.44
C SER A 225 -17.38 -7.12 -28.31
N SER A 226 -18.66 -6.88 -28.60
CA SER A 226 -19.71 -6.63 -27.62
C SER A 226 -19.63 -7.64 -26.47
N SER A 227 -19.68 -7.12 -25.24
CA SER A 227 -19.84 -7.85 -23.97
C SER A 227 -18.60 -8.62 -23.48
N PRO A 228 -17.83 -8.07 -22.52
CA PRO A 228 -16.90 -8.89 -21.75
C PRO A 228 -17.72 -9.71 -20.76
N ILE A 229 -18.05 -10.96 -21.12
CA ILE A 229 -18.43 -11.97 -20.13
C ILE A 229 -17.18 -12.18 -19.28
N CYS A 230 -17.12 -11.51 -18.12
CA CYS A 230 -16.10 -11.75 -17.10
C CYS A 230 -16.29 -13.19 -16.62
N ALA A 231 -15.50 -14.11 -17.15
CA ALA A 231 -15.44 -15.47 -16.64
C ALA A 231 -14.76 -15.42 -15.26
N THR A 232 -15.56 -15.22 -14.22
CA THR A 232 -15.15 -15.34 -12.82
C THR A 232 -14.71 -16.78 -12.59
N LYS A 233 -13.41 -17.04 -12.65
CA LYS A 233 -12.84 -18.27 -12.11
C LYS A 233 -12.62 -18.05 -10.62
N HIS A 234 -13.43 -18.71 -9.80
CA HIS A 234 -13.23 -18.79 -8.36
C HIS A 234 -11.98 -19.61 -8.09
N TYR A 235 -10.92 -18.96 -7.63
CA TYR A 235 -9.75 -19.65 -7.10
C TYR A 235 -9.80 -19.56 -5.58
N ALA A 236 -10.51 -20.47 -4.89
CA ALA A 236 -10.39 -20.53 -3.44
C ALA A 236 -8.93 -20.89 -3.09
N MET A 237 -8.14 -19.90 -2.66
CA MET A 237 -6.90 -20.16 -1.93
C MET A 237 -7.35 -20.68 -0.56
N ASP A 238 -7.29 -21.99 -0.39
CA ASP A 238 -7.65 -22.65 0.86
C ASP A 238 -6.53 -22.38 1.89
N MET A 239 -6.56 -21.21 2.53
CA MET A 239 -5.70 -20.88 3.69
C MET A 239 -6.00 -21.76 4.90
N GLN A 240 -7.01 -22.62 4.81
CA GLN A 240 -7.46 -23.58 5.82
C GLN A 240 -6.37 -24.56 6.30
N LYS A 241 -5.18 -24.58 5.70
CA LYS A 241 -4.05 -25.41 6.15
C LYS A 241 -3.22 -24.80 7.29
N PHE A 242 -3.29 -23.49 7.52
CA PHE A 242 -2.42 -22.79 8.47
C PHE A 242 -3.19 -22.24 9.68
N GLU A 243 -4.02 -23.08 10.30
CA GLU A 243 -4.73 -22.77 11.53
C GLU A 243 -4.07 -23.56 12.67
N GLU A 244 -3.53 -22.84 13.66
CA GLU A 244 -3.03 -23.46 14.88
C GLU A 244 -4.25 -23.77 15.75
N GLU A 245 -4.51 -25.04 16.06
CA GLU A 245 -5.58 -25.42 16.99
C GLU A 245 -5.25 -24.83 18.38
N GLU A 246 -5.93 -23.74 18.75
CA GLU A 246 -5.83 -23.19 20.10
C GLU A 246 -6.45 -24.15 21.12
N ASP A 247 -5.77 -24.32 22.25
CA ASP A 247 -6.27 -25.10 23.38
C ASP A 247 -7.64 -24.54 23.83
N PRO A 248 -8.70 -25.37 23.94
CA PRO A 248 -10.03 -24.94 24.37
C PRO A 248 -10.03 -24.14 25.68
N SER A 249 -9.01 -24.36 26.52
CA SER A 249 -8.83 -23.71 27.82
C SER A 249 -8.46 -22.22 27.73
N ASN A 250 -7.85 -21.78 26.62
CA ASN A 250 -7.46 -20.39 26.37
C ASN A 250 -8.48 -19.61 25.52
N ARG A 251 -9.59 -20.26 25.13
CA ARG A 251 -10.59 -19.66 24.25
C ARG A 251 -11.47 -18.69 25.04
N SER A 252 -11.23 -17.40 24.86
CA SER A 252 -12.06 -16.30 25.34
C SER A 252 -13.07 -15.86 24.26
N PHE A 253 -14.08 -15.08 24.65
CA PHE A 253 -14.96 -14.38 23.69
C PHE A 253 -14.15 -13.58 22.65
N PHE A 254 -13.06 -12.95 23.09
CA PHE A 254 -12.20 -12.16 22.23
C PHE A 254 -11.30 -12.99 21.30
N SER A 255 -11.14 -14.30 21.53
CA SER A 255 -10.21 -15.14 20.76
C SER A 255 -10.51 -15.12 19.26
N GLU A 256 -11.78 -15.14 18.87
CA GLU A 256 -12.18 -15.09 17.45
C GLU A 256 -11.87 -13.72 16.80
N ILE A 257 -11.99 -12.64 17.59
CA ILE A 257 -11.72 -11.28 17.10
C ILE A 257 -10.21 -11.08 16.93
N ILE A 258 -9.41 -11.42 17.93
CA ILE A 258 -7.96 -11.18 17.92
C ILE A 258 -7.18 -12.17 17.05
N SER A 259 -7.74 -13.35 16.77
CA SER A 259 -7.16 -14.34 15.83
C SER A 259 -7.45 -14.00 14.36
N SER A 260 -8.34 -13.04 14.11
CA SER A 260 -8.59 -12.53 12.77
C SER A 260 -7.30 -11.98 12.15
N ILE A 261 -6.96 -12.48 10.97
CA ILE A 261 -5.73 -12.09 10.26
C ILE A 261 -5.99 -10.76 9.55
N SER A 262 -5.21 -9.73 9.89
CA SER A 262 -5.32 -8.39 9.31
C SER A 262 -4.62 -8.28 7.95
N ASP A 263 -3.46 -8.93 7.80
CA ASP A 263 -2.66 -8.89 6.57
C ASP A 263 -1.80 -10.13 6.41
N VAL A 264 -1.53 -10.48 5.15
CA VAL A 264 -0.68 -11.61 4.76
C VAL A 264 0.28 -11.18 3.66
N LYS A 265 1.55 -11.55 3.79
CA LYS A 265 2.59 -11.29 2.79
C LYS A 265 3.42 -12.54 2.55
N PHE A 266 3.74 -12.81 1.30
CA PHE A 266 4.72 -13.82 0.96
C PHE A 266 6.13 -13.22 1.05
N SER A 267 7.05 -14.06 1.52
CA SER A 267 8.48 -13.85 1.34
C SER A 267 8.83 -13.80 -0.15
N ARG A 268 9.96 -13.18 -0.47
CA ARG A 268 10.37 -12.96 -1.86
C ARG A 268 10.71 -14.26 -2.60
N ASP A 269 11.23 -15.25 -1.89
CA ASP A 269 11.49 -16.60 -2.41
C ASP A 269 10.22 -17.46 -2.49
N GLY A 270 9.11 -16.98 -1.90
CA GLY A 270 7.83 -17.66 -1.88
C GLY A 270 7.83 -18.89 -0.97
N ARG A 271 8.81 -19.03 -0.07
CA ARG A 271 8.87 -20.17 0.86
C ARG A 271 8.09 -19.89 2.14
N TYR A 272 8.20 -18.68 2.65
CA TYR A 272 7.58 -18.26 3.90
C TYR A 272 6.37 -17.36 3.68
N ILE A 273 5.42 -17.44 4.61
CA ILE A 273 4.25 -16.57 4.69
C ILE A 273 4.34 -15.80 6.00
N LEU A 274 4.21 -14.49 5.94
CA LEU A 274 4.03 -13.61 7.09
C LEU A 274 2.56 -13.33 7.24
N SER A 275 2.01 -13.59 8.43
CA SER A 275 0.65 -13.23 8.79
C SER A 275 0.67 -12.35 10.02
N ARG A 276 -0.13 -11.28 10.00
CA ARG A 276 -0.35 -10.43 11.16
C ARG A 276 -1.75 -10.68 11.70
N ASP A 277 -1.84 -10.99 12.98
CA ASP A 277 -3.08 -10.92 13.75
C ASP A 277 -3.01 -9.71 14.71
N TYR A 278 -4.04 -9.49 15.52
CA TYR A 278 -4.10 -8.31 16.37
C TYR A 278 -2.92 -8.25 17.37
N LEU A 279 -2.56 -9.39 17.97
CA LEU A 279 -1.58 -9.48 19.05
C LEU A 279 -0.19 -9.88 18.60
N SER A 280 -0.08 -10.60 17.49
CA SER A 280 1.10 -11.34 17.10
C SER A 280 1.39 -11.25 15.60
N LEU A 281 2.66 -11.42 15.28
CA LEU A 281 3.18 -11.55 13.94
C LEU A 281 3.77 -12.95 13.80
N LYS A 282 3.23 -13.75 12.88
CA LYS A 282 3.60 -15.15 12.70
C LYS A 282 4.27 -15.36 11.34
N ILE A 283 5.34 -16.13 11.31
CA ILE A 283 6.04 -16.57 10.10
C ILE A 283 5.78 -18.06 9.93
N TRP A 284 5.27 -18.45 8.78
CA TRP A 284 4.95 -19.83 8.41
C TRP A 284 5.85 -20.29 7.29
N ASP A 285 6.26 -21.56 7.28
CA ASP A 285 6.92 -22.18 6.12
C ASP A 285 5.85 -22.91 5.32
N MET A 286 5.80 -22.70 4.00
CA MET A 286 4.82 -23.37 3.14
C MET A 286 4.96 -24.89 3.13
N ASN A 287 6.14 -25.42 3.48
CA ASN A 287 6.37 -26.85 3.62
C ASN A 287 6.00 -27.39 5.01
N MET A 288 5.69 -26.50 5.98
CA MET A 288 5.31 -26.86 7.34
C MET A 288 4.02 -26.12 7.74
N ASP A 289 2.88 -26.76 7.47
CA ASP A 289 1.55 -26.18 7.68
C ASP A 289 1.03 -26.26 9.12
N ARG A 290 1.57 -27.18 9.93
CA ARG A 290 1.05 -27.46 11.28
C ARG A 290 1.24 -26.36 12.31
N ARG A 291 2.28 -25.54 12.20
CA ARG A 291 2.59 -24.47 13.17
C ARG A 291 3.46 -23.41 12.53
N PRO A 292 3.42 -22.16 13.03
CA PRO A 292 4.34 -21.14 12.59
C PRO A 292 5.78 -21.52 12.97
N VAL A 293 6.73 -21.16 12.10
CA VAL A 293 8.16 -21.25 12.36
C VAL A 293 8.56 -20.30 13.48
N LYS A 294 7.98 -19.10 13.49
CA LYS A 294 8.27 -18.06 14.48
C LYS A 294 7.00 -17.28 14.80
N THR A 295 6.75 -17.07 16.08
CA THR A 295 5.65 -16.23 16.58
C THR A 295 6.24 -15.09 17.39
N ILE A 296 5.94 -13.86 17.00
CA ILE A 296 6.44 -12.64 17.64
C ILE A 296 5.25 -11.91 18.27
N ASN A 297 5.28 -11.75 19.59
CA ASN A 297 4.21 -11.08 20.32
C ASN A 297 4.40 -9.56 20.25
N ILE A 298 3.46 -8.85 19.62
CA ILE A 298 3.54 -7.40 19.40
C ILE A 298 2.77 -6.64 20.48
N HIS A 299 1.50 -7.01 20.69
CA HIS A 299 0.58 -6.30 21.58
C HIS A 299 0.20 -7.10 22.83
N ASP A 300 1.09 -7.98 23.30
CA ASP A 300 0.82 -8.80 24.50
C ASP A 300 0.45 -7.94 25.74
N HIS A 301 1.13 -6.81 25.87
CA HIS A 301 0.87 -5.80 26.91
C HIS A 301 -0.54 -5.18 26.85
N LEU A 302 -1.27 -5.32 25.74
CA LEU A 302 -2.65 -4.85 25.58
C LEU A 302 -3.69 -5.91 25.96
N ARG A 303 -3.30 -7.15 26.27
CA ARG A 303 -4.25 -8.22 26.64
C ARG A 303 -5.15 -7.83 27.82
N GLY A 304 -4.63 -7.09 28.79
CA GLY A 304 -5.40 -6.60 29.93
C GLY A 304 -6.43 -5.49 29.60
N LYS A 305 -6.33 -4.87 28.42
CA LYS A 305 -7.19 -3.75 27.97
C LYS A 305 -8.13 -4.14 26.82
N LEU A 306 -8.29 -5.44 26.52
CA LEU A 306 -9.09 -5.88 25.37
C LEU A 306 -10.56 -5.44 25.45
N CYS A 307 -11.14 -5.34 26.64
CA CYS A 307 -12.50 -4.82 26.82
C CYS A 307 -12.59 -3.35 26.39
N ASP A 308 -11.68 -2.50 26.89
CA ASP A 308 -11.63 -1.08 26.55
C ASP A 308 -11.36 -0.87 25.04
N LEU A 309 -10.51 -1.72 24.45
CA LEU A 309 -10.20 -1.68 23.02
C LEU A 309 -11.37 -2.13 22.15
N TYR A 310 -12.23 -3.00 22.66
CA TYR A 310 -13.47 -3.40 21.99
C TYR A 310 -14.51 -2.29 22.03
N GLU A 311 -14.67 -1.61 23.17
CA GLU A 311 -15.59 -0.46 23.28
C GLU A 311 -15.19 0.72 22.40
N ASN A 312 -13.89 0.93 22.16
CA ASN A 312 -13.36 1.99 21.31
C ASN A 312 -13.13 1.57 19.84
N ASP A 313 -13.63 0.41 19.42
CA ASP A 313 -13.43 -0.20 18.08
C ASP A 313 -11.95 -0.41 17.66
N CYS A 314 -10.99 -0.10 18.52
CA CYS A 314 -9.56 -0.23 18.25
C CYS A 314 -9.15 -1.69 18.03
N ILE A 315 -9.86 -2.65 18.64
CA ILE A 315 -9.60 -4.08 18.43
C ILE A 315 -9.80 -4.52 16.97
N PHE A 316 -10.55 -3.76 16.16
CA PHE A 316 -10.80 -4.04 14.75
C PHE A 316 -9.78 -3.38 13.81
N ASP A 317 -8.77 -2.70 14.35
CA ASP A 317 -7.70 -2.09 13.56
C ASP A 317 -6.88 -3.15 12.81
N LYS A 318 -6.82 -3.00 11.49
CA LYS A 318 -6.11 -3.90 10.59
C LYS A 318 -4.66 -3.43 10.36
N PHE A 319 -3.74 -3.89 11.20
CA PHE A 319 -2.31 -3.60 11.05
C PHE A 319 -1.70 -4.39 9.88
N GLU A 320 -0.97 -3.71 9.00
CA GLU A 320 -0.23 -4.35 7.92
C GLU A 320 1.14 -4.86 8.37
N CYS A 321 1.68 -5.78 7.58
CA CYS A 321 3.04 -6.29 7.74
C CYS A 321 3.79 -6.28 6.42
N SER A 322 5.12 -6.26 6.49
CA SER A 322 5.98 -6.25 5.31
C SER A 322 7.28 -6.99 5.58
N PHE A 323 7.74 -7.76 4.58
CA PHE A 323 9.10 -8.30 4.55
C PHE A 323 10.07 -7.26 4.01
N SER A 324 11.31 -7.33 4.47
CA SER A 324 12.43 -6.66 3.82
C SER A 324 12.69 -7.23 2.43
N GLY A 325 13.37 -6.46 1.58
CA GLY A 325 13.65 -6.86 0.20
C GLY A 325 14.50 -8.14 0.08
N ASP A 326 15.32 -8.43 1.09
CA ASP A 326 16.15 -9.64 1.23
C ASP A 326 15.46 -10.75 2.05
N GLY A 327 14.36 -10.45 2.74
CA GLY A 327 13.62 -11.38 3.59
C GLY A 327 14.22 -11.61 4.98
N SER A 328 15.30 -10.92 5.35
CA SER A 328 15.97 -11.08 6.66
C SER A 328 15.25 -10.36 7.80
N GLN A 329 14.44 -9.34 7.49
CA GLN A 329 13.74 -8.52 8.48
C GLN A 329 12.25 -8.42 8.14
N VAL A 330 11.44 -8.22 9.16
CA VAL A 330 9.99 -7.98 9.04
C VAL A 330 9.60 -6.72 9.80
N MET A 331 8.69 -5.95 9.22
CA MET A 331 8.19 -4.72 9.81
C MET A 331 6.69 -4.82 10.10
N THR A 332 6.28 -4.21 11.20
CA THR A 332 4.86 -4.01 11.48
C THR A 332 4.62 -2.77 12.34
N GLY A 333 3.45 -2.16 12.16
CA GLY A 333 2.98 -1.03 12.94
C GLY A 333 2.35 -1.42 14.27
N SER A 334 2.13 -0.41 15.10
CA SER A 334 1.51 -0.46 16.42
C SER A 334 0.85 0.90 16.72
N TYR A 335 0.21 0.99 17.89
CA TYR A 335 -0.31 2.24 18.43
C TYR A 335 0.79 3.21 18.88
N HIS A 336 0.38 4.43 19.25
CA HIS A 336 1.21 5.57 19.61
C HIS A 336 2.26 5.97 18.55
N ASN A 337 1.92 5.77 17.27
CA ASN A 337 2.83 5.89 16.12
C ASN A 337 4.12 5.08 16.25
N TYR A 338 4.07 3.96 16.98
CA TYR A 338 5.19 3.05 17.05
C TYR A 338 5.16 2.05 15.90
N PHE A 339 6.33 1.70 15.42
CA PHE A 339 6.51 0.57 14.53
C PHE A 339 7.75 -0.19 14.97
N ARG A 340 7.75 -1.50 14.72
CA ARG A 340 8.82 -2.39 15.11
C ARG A 340 9.33 -3.15 13.91
N ILE A 341 10.64 -3.30 13.87
CA ILE A 341 11.36 -4.10 12.88
C ILE A 341 12.01 -5.25 13.63
N TYR A 342 11.70 -6.47 13.20
CA TYR A 342 12.23 -7.69 13.79
C TYR A 342 13.14 -8.39 12.79
N ASP A 343 14.23 -8.91 13.31
CA ASP A 343 15.07 -9.87 12.58
C ASP A 343 14.34 -11.23 12.51
N VAL A 344 14.32 -11.85 11.33
CA VAL A 344 13.66 -13.14 11.10
C VAL A 344 14.47 -14.26 11.76
N ASP A 345 15.79 -14.24 11.62
CA ASP A 345 16.67 -15.26 12.19
C ASP A 345 17.15 -14.88 13.59
N GLY A 346 17.32 -13.57 13.84
CA GLY A 346 17.76 -13.04 15.13
C GLY A 346 16.64 -12.83 16.15
N ASN A 347 17.03 -12.51 17.38
CA ASN A 347 16.15 -12.02 18.44
C ASN A 347 16.27 -10.51 18.65
N ASN A 348 16.85 -9.82 17.67
CA ASN A 348 17.00 -8.38 17.71
C ASN A 348 15.74 -7.72 17.15
N ASP A 349 15.25 -6.73 17.88
CA ASP A 349 14.15 -5.87 17.46
C ASP A 349 14.57 -4.40 17.57
N VAL A 350 14.03 -3.60 16.65
CA VAL A 350 14.21 -2.16 16.64
C VAL A 350 12.84 -1.53 16.76
N LEU A 351 12.60 -0.83 17.87
CA LEU A 351 11.42 0.00 18.09
C LEU A 351 11.71 1.43 17.65
N LEU A 352 10.84 1.99 16.81
CA LEU A 352 10.92 3.36 16.32
C LEU A 352 9.55 4.04 16.45
N GLN A 353 9.56 5.36 16.54
CA GLN A 353 8.35 6.18 16.63
C GLN A 353 8.30 7.16 15.47
N ALA A 354 7.18 7.20 14.76
CA ALA A 354 6.94 8.15 13.67
C ALA A 354 6.18 9.37 14.19
N ASP A 355 6.91 10.33 14.72
CA ASP A 355 6.34 11.55 15.26
C ASP A 355 7.04 12.81 14.72
N LYS A 356 6.43 13.97 14.99
CA LYS A 356 7.00 15.24 14.54
C LYS A 356 8.29 15.62 15.30
N SER A 357 8.62 14.98 16.41
CA SER A 357 9.90 15.24 17.11
C SER A 357 11.10 14.72 16.31
N ALA A 358 10.92 13.68 15.47
CA ALA A 358 11.92 13.24 14.50
C ALA A 358 12.42 14.36 13.56
N PHE A 359 11.58 15.37 13.28
CA PHE A 359 11.99 16.56 12.51
C PHE A 359 12.99 17.45 13.23
N ARG A 360 12.86 17.58 14.56
CA ARG A 360 13.70 18.46 15.38
C ARG A 360 15.11 17.88 15.53
N ALA A 361 15.22 16.56 15.64
CA ALA A 361 16.50 15.86 15.72
C ALA A 361 17.40 16.06 14.48
N ASN A 362 16.80 16.22 13.29
CA ASN A 362 17.54 16.42 12.04
C ASN A 362 17.94 17.89 11.77
N ARG A 363 17.39 18.87 12.52
CA ARG A 363 17.64 20.31 12.31
C ARG A 363 18.79 20.88 13.14
N ILE A 364 19.19 20.23 14.23
CA ILE A 364 20.10 20.83 15.24
C ILE A 364 21.56 20.34 15.11
N GLY A 365 21.88 19.42 14.20
CA GLY A 365 23.29 19.07 13.94
C GLY A 365 23.44 18.38 12.60
N GLY A 366 24.40 18.81 11.78
CA GLY A 366 24.69 18.33 10.42
C GLY A 366 25.17 16.89 10.30
N ALA A 367 24.77 16.00 11.21
CA ALA A 367 24.95 14.56 11.11
C ALA A 367 23.58 13.91 11.37
N ARG A 368 23.07 13.16 10.38
CA ARG A 368 21.85 12.33 10.49
C ARG A 368 21.96 11.47 11.75
N THR A 369 21.34 11.87 12.86
CA THR A 369 21.41 11.15 14.13
C THR A 369 20.58 9.87 14.02
N PRO A 370 21.07 8.73 14.53
CA PRO A 370 20.28 7.51 14.56
C PRO A 370 19.06 7.74 15.44
N VAL A 371 17.87 7.42 14.91
CA VAL A 371 16.63 7.48 15.69
C VAL A 371 16.67 6.29 16.63
N ARG A 372 17.10 6.50 17.87
CA ARG A 372 16.90 5.51 18.93
C ARG A 372 15.47 5.69 19.43
N GLY A 373 14.66 4.64 19.31
CA GLY A 373 13.44 4.55 20.12
C GLY A 373 13.77 4.61 21.61
N PRO A 374 12.75 4.68 22.49
CA PRO A 374 12.99 4.42 23.91
C PRO A 374 13.76 3.10 24.00
N GLY A 375 14.75 3.01 24.89
CA GLY A 375 15.58 1.80 25.03
C GLY A 375 14.73 0.56 25.32
N ARG A 376 15.35 -0.56 25.73
CA ARG A 376 14.63 -1.79 26.17
C ARG A 376 13.60 -1.59 27.31
N GLN A 377 13.29 -0.36 27.73
CA GLN A 377 12.09 0.00 28.47
C GLN A 377 10.89 -0.13 27.53
N GLY A 378 10.09 -1.18 27.74
CA GLY A 378 8.88 -1.44 26.97
C GLY A 378 7.92 -0.25 26.91
N MET A 379 7.02 -0.28 25.93
CA MET A 379 5.94 0.71 25.80
C MET A 379 5.18 0.83 27.12
N ASN A 380 5.12 2.03 27.70
CA ASN A 380 4.31 2.27 28.89
C ASN A 380 2.83 2.26 28.50
N VAL A 381 2.14 1.19 28.88
CA VAL A 381 0.75 0.86 28.53
C VAL A 381 -0.25 1.94 28.93
N GLU A 382 0.05 2.73 29.97
CA GLU A 382 -0.84 3.78 30.48
C GLU A 382 -0.77 5.07 29.65
N THR A 383 0.31 5.26 28.89
CA THR A 383 0.54 6.47 28.09
C THR A 383 0.30 6.29 26.59
N ILE A 384 -0.16 5.10 26.18
CA ILE A 384 -0.42 4.78 24.78
C ILE A 384 -1.61 5.60 24.27
N ASP A 385 -1.40 6.25 23.13
CA ASP A 385 -2.43 7.00 22.42
C ASP A 385 -2.94 6.12 21.28
N PHE A 386 -4.16 5.59 21.42
CA PHE A 386 -4.75 4.67 20.46
C PHE A 386 -5.22 5.35 19.18
N ASN A 387 -5.41 6.69 19.19
CA ASN A 387 -5.74 7.45 17.98
C ASN A 387 -4.53 7.59 17.04
N LYS A 388 -3.32 7.49 17.59
CA LYS A 388 -2.07 7.50 16.83
C LYS A 388 -1.68 6.08 16.45
N LYS A 389 -2.05 5.63 15.27
CA LYS A 389 -1.79 4.26 14.81
C LYS A 389 -1.06 4.23 13.48
N ILE A 390 -0.12 3.30 13.35
CA ILE A 390 0.52 2.97 12.08
C ILE A 390 -0.14 1.72 11.54
N LEU A 391 -1.09 1.89 10.63
CA LEU A 391 -1.78 0.78 9.98
C LEU A 391 -1.10 0.35 8.69
N HIS A 392 -0.55 1.30 7.95
CA HIS A 392 0.00 1.09 6.61
C HIS A 392 1.51 1.35 6.60
N GLY A 393 2.25 0.42 6.00
CA GLY A 393 3.70 0.51 5.88
C GLY A 393 4.23 -0.40 4.77
N SER A 394 5.26 0.04 4.08
CA SER A 394 5.84 -0.68 2.94
C SER A 394 7.35 -0.59 3.00
N TRP A 395 8.00 -1.70 2.67
CA TRP A 395 9.44 -1.80 2.58
C TRP A 395 9.90 -1.70 1.13
N HIS A 396 11.00 -1.01 0.89
CA HIS A 396 11.61 -0.87 -0.42
C HIS A 396 12.15 -2.23 -0.94
N PRO A 397 11.84 -2.66 -2.17
CA PRO A 397 12.09 -4.04 -2.64
C PRO A 397 13.58 -4.45 -2.72
N ARG A 398 14.52 -3.51 -2.58
CA ARG A 398 15.96 -3.75 -2.76
C ARG A 398 16.86 -3.08 -1.72
N GLU A 399 16.32 -2.22 -0.87
CA GLU A 399 17.13 -1.38 0.01
C GLU A 399 16.46 -1.32 1.38
N ASN A 400 17.23 -0.96 2.40
CA ASN A 400 16.72 -0.80 3.76
C ASN A 400 16.07 0.57 3.94
N THR A 401 15.06 0.84 3.11
CA THR A 401 14.22 2.04 3.19
C THR A 401 12.78 1.61 3.41
N ILE A 402 12.10 2.27 4.34
CA ILE A 402 10.70 2.00 4.69
C ILE A 402 9.88 3.27 4.57
N ALA A 403 8.68 3.12 4.04
CA ALA A 403 7.66 4.15 3.98
C ALA A 403 6.55 3.81 4.96
N ILE A 404 6.15 4.77 5.78
CA ILE A 404 5.17 4.59 6.85
C ILE A 404 4.16 5.74 6.79
N ALA A 405 2.88 5.39 6.78
CA ALA A 405 1.82 6.36 7.01
C ALA A 405 1.55 6.44 8.51
N ALA A 406 1.74 7.63 9.07
CA ALA A 406 1.36 7.93 10.45
C ALA A 406 0.59 9.23 10.45
N THR A 407 -0.62 9.19 11.01
CA THR A 407 -1.60 10.28 10.92
C THR A 407 -1.74 10.74 9.46
N ASN A 408 -1.55 12.03 9.17
CA ASN A 408 -1.64 12.66 7.85
C ASN A 408 -0.31 12.72 7.10
N ASN A 409 0.73 12.07 7.62
CA ASN A 409 2.08 12.23 7.12
C ASN A 409 2.63 10.90 6.60
N LEU A 410 3.42 10.99 5.54
CA LEU A 410 4.20 9.89 5.00
C LEU A 410 5.65 10.06 5.45
N PHE A 411 6.11 9.20 6.35
CA PHE A 411 7.48 9.17 6.85
C PHE A 411 8.32 8.15 6.07
N LEU A 412 9.54 8.54 5.74
CA LEU A 412 10.56 7.67 5.15
C LEU A 412 11.72 7.51 6.14
N TYR A 413 12.07 6.26 6.43
CA TYR A 413 13.26 5.92 7.20
C TYR A 413 14.20 5.08 6.34
N SER A 414 15.50 5.27 6.53
CA SER A 414 16.54 4.50 5.84
C SER A 414 17.59 4.02 6.84
N ALA A 415 18.01 2.77 6.72
CA ALA A 415 19.21 2.25 7.36
C ALA A 415 20.39 2.33 6.39
N ALA A 416 21.57 2.65 6.92
CA ALA A 416 22.81 2.83 6.15
C ALA A 416 23.56 1.50 5.94
#